data_AF-A0A2M9L2Z6-F1
#
_entry.id   AF-A0A2M9L2Z6-F1
#
_cell.length_a   1.000
_cell.length_b   1.000
_cell.length_c   1.000
_cell.angle_alpha   90.00
_cell.angle_beta   90.00
_cell.angle_gamma   90.00
#
_symmetry.space_group_name_H-M   'P 1'
#
loop_
_entity.id
_entity.type
_entity.pdbx_description
1 polymer ?
#
loop_
_entity_poly.entity_id
_entity_poly.type
_entity_poly.pdbx_seq_one_letter_code
_entity_poly.pdbx_strand_id
1 'polypeptide(L)'
;MTATAAEVAAIVQLARDRRARTVVIGSGRTPHARESARLIESAWDRAEGTILATITWPETGASWLRHASRFADADPDLWVMTGPATGWAQMTRRLLWSTPWRPERTLATAGIGDPGTLALVGLSNLNGLAGVTAQGTTWLVEDDTLQYRTRTQEGR
;
A
#
# COMPACT_ATOMS: atom_id res chain seq x y z
N MET A 1 -10.24 -9.09 -3.81
CA MET A 1 -10.39 -9.74 -2.50
C MET A 1 -10.38 -8.67 -1.42
N THR A 2 -11.16 -8.82 -0.36
CA THR A 2 -11.12 -7.93 0.82
C THR A 2 -9.97 -8.33 1.73
N ALA A 3 -9.27 -7.35 2.34
CA ALA A 3 -8.18 -7.62 3.27
C ALA A 3 -8.65 -8.43 4.48
N THR A 4 -7.82 -9.40 4.90
CA THR A 4 -8.12 -10.24 6.07
C THR A 4 -7.74 -9.52 7.37
N ALA A 5 -8.22 -10.01 8.52
CA ALA A 5 -7.81 -9.48 9.82
C ALA A 5 -6.29 -9.64 10.07
N ALA A 6 -5.70 -10.77 9.66
CA ALA A 6 -4.26 -11.03 9.80
C ALA A 6 -3.43 -10.06 8.95
N GLU A 7 -3.88 -9.80 7.72
CA GLU A 7 -3.26 -8.84 6.82
C GLU A 7 -3.33 -7.42 7.37
N VAL A 8 -4.51 -6.98 7.82
CA VAL A 8 -4.70 -5.64 8.41
C VAL A 8 -3.83 -5.44 9.65
N ALA A 9 -3.80 -6.43 10.55
CA ALA A 9 -2.96 -6.36 11.75
C ALA A 9 -1.48 -6.25 11.40
N ALA A 10 -1.00 -7.03 10.42
CA ALA A 10 0.38 -6.98 9.98
C ALA A 10 0.74 -5.68 9.24
N ILE A 11 -0.18 -5.07 8.47
CA ILE A 11 0.02 -3.73 7.89
C ILE A 11 0.23 -2.68 8.99
N VAL A 12 -0.63 -2.68 10.01
CA VAL A 12 -0.50 -1.75 11.15
C VAL A 12 0.81 -1.97 11.89
N GLN A 13 1.18 -3.23 12.16
CA GLN A 13 2.45 -3.55 12.81
C GLN A 13 3.64 -3.06 11.97
N LEU A 14 3.66 -3.34 10.67
CA LEU A 14 4.74 -2.93 9.79
C LEU A 14 4.88 -1.40 9.70
N ALA A 15 3.75 -0.67 9.71
CA ALA A 15 3.76 0.79 9.79
C ALA A 15 4.35 1.30 11.11
N ARG A 16 4.02 0.65 12.24
CA ARG A 16 4.56 0.97 13.57
C ARG A 16 6.05 0.66 13.69
N ASP A 17 6.51 -0.44 13.13
CA ASP A 17 7.92 -0.82 13.10
C ASP A 17 8.76 0.22 12.33
N ARG A 18 8.17 0.83 11.30
CA ARG A 18 8.72 1.97 10.56
C ARG A 18 8.53 3.32 11.26
N ARG A 19 8.02 3.32 12.50
CA ARG A 19 7.75 4.50 13.34
C ARG A 19 6.79 5.52 12.70
N ALA A 20 5.93 5.08 11.79
CA ALA A 20 4.94 5.95 11.18
C ALA A 20 3.90 6.38 12.22
N ARG A 21 3.54 7.66 12.19
CA ARG A 21 2.44 8.25 12.97
C ARG A 21 1.31 8.72 12.07
N THR A 22 1.64 9.10 10.84
CA THR A 22 0.72 9.60 9.83
C THR A 22 0.70 8.70 8.61
N VAL A 23 -0.50 8.45 8.06
CA VAL A 23 -0.67 7.70 6.81
C VAL A 23 -1.60 8.40 5.84
N VAL A 24 -1.40 8.15 4.56
CA VAL A 24 -2.43 8.34 3.52
C VAL A 24 -2.82 6.98 2.99
N ILE A 25 -4.13 6.74 2.88
CA ILE A 25 -4.68 5.48 2.39
C ILE A 25 -5.22 5.69 0.98
N GLY A 26 -4.78 4.85 0.06
CA GLY A 26 -5.12 4.89 -1.35
C GLY A 26 -5.86 3.64 -1.76
N SER A 27 -7.00 3.78 -2.43
CA SER A 27 -7.71 2.61 -2.95
C SER A 27 -8.31 2.71 -4.34
N GLY A 28 -8.38 1.56 -5.01
CA GLY A 28 -9.28 1.35 -6.14
C GLY A 28 -10.75 1.48 -5.71
N ARG A 29 -11.67 1.65 -6.67
CA ARG A 29 -13.10 1.87 -6.37
C ARG A 29 -13.94 0.61 -6.26
N THR A 30 -13.34 -0.57 -6.46
CA THR A 30 -14.07 -1.83 -6.30
C THR A 30 -14.58 -1.99 -4.86
N PRO A 31 -15.71 -2.70 -4.64
CA PRO A 31 -16.24 -2.93 -3.30
C PRO A 31 -15.21 -3.53 -2.33
N HIS A 32 -14.44 -4.51 -2.80
CA HIS A 32 -13.39 -5.14 -2.01
C HIS A 32 -12.23 -4.21 -1.64
N ALA A 33 -11.80 -3.33 -2.57
CA ALA A 33 -10.74 -2.36 -2.30
C ALA A 33 -11.19 -1.32 -1.27
N ARG A 34 -12.42 -0.83 -1.39
CA ARG A 34 -13.02 0.11 -0.44
C ARG A 34 -13.22 -0.49 0.95
N GLU A 35 -13.66 -1.74 1.01
CA GLU A 35 -13.77 -2.47 2.28
C GLU A 35 -12.39 -2.63 2.93
N SER A 36 -11.38 -3.02 2.16
CA SER A 36 -10.01 -3.15 2.65
C SER A 36 -9.47 -1.83 3.19
N ALA A 37 -9.68 -0.72 2.48
CA ALA A 37 -9.31 0.61 2.94
C ALA A 37 -9.99 0.95 4.28
N ARG A 38 -11.32 0.73 4.38
CA ARG A 38 -12.07 0.97 5.64
C ARG A 38 -11.55 0.12 6.81
N LEU A 39 -11.22 -1.14 6.58
CA LEU A 39 -10.67 -2.01 7.61
C LEU A 39 -9.29 -1.52 8.11
N ILE A 40 -8.43 -1.07 7.18
CA ILE A 40 -7.12 -0.49 7.50
C ILE A 40 -7.28 0.84 8.25
N GLU A 41 -8.16 1.72 7.78
CA GLU A 41 -8.49 3.00 8.44
C GLU A 41 -8.89 2.76 9.90
N SER A 42 -9.85 1.85 10.10
CA SER A 42 -10.38 1.52 11.42
C SER A 42 -9.32 0.91 12.34
N ALA A 43 -8.40 0.11 11.80
CA ALA A 43 -7.33 -0.51 12.57
C ALA A 43 -6.22 0.50 12.92
N TRP A 44 -5.89 1.42 12.01
CA TRP A 44 -4.91 2.48 12.24
C TRP A 44 -5.40 3.48 13.30
N ASP A 45 -6.68 3.86 13.22
CA ASP A 45 -7.32 4.73 14.21
C ASP A 45 -7.32 4.11 15.62
N ARG A 46 -7.71 2.84 15.74
CA ARG A 46 -7.62 2.09 17.01
C ARG A 46 -6.19 1.95 17.55
N ALA A 47 -5.20 1.99 16.67
CA ALA A 47 -3.81 1.96 17.05
C ALA A 47 -3.29 3.36 17.44
N GLU A 48 -4.14 4.39 17.50
CA GLU A 48 -3.78 5.80 17.76
C GLU A 48 -2.89 6.39 16.65
N GLY A 49 -3.14 6.01 15.39
CA GLY A 49 -2.49 6.57 14.23
C GLY A 49 -3.33 7.66 13.56
N THR A 50 -2.69 8.64 12.91
CA THR A 50 -3.39 9.71 12.19
C THR A 50 -3.51 9.39 10.70
N ILE A 51 -4.69 9.57 10.12
CA ILE A 51 -4.94 9.45 8.68
C ILE A 51 -5.03 10.87 8.10
N LEU A 52 -4.08 11.25 7.24
CA LEU A 52 -4.09 12.59 6.64
C LEU A 52 -5.08 12.69 5.49
N ALA A 53 -5.25 11.61 4.73
CA ALA A 53 -6.23 11.53 3.66
C ALA A 53 -6.55 10.08 3.28
N THR A 54 -7.78 9.87 2.78
CA THR A 54 -8.16 8.68 2.02
C THR A 54 -8.49 9.09 0.59
N ILE A 55 -7.77 8.53 -0.37
CA ILE A 55 -7.93 8.84 -1.80
C ILE A 55 -8.42 7.61 -2.54
N THR A 56 -9.41 7.79 -3.42
CA THR A 56 -9.87 6.73 -4.32
C THR A 56 -9.65 7.07 -5.78
N TRP A 57 -9.29 6.06 -6.58
CA TRP A 57 -9.14 6.16 -8.04
C TRP A 57 -9.98 5.09 -8.75
N PRO A 58 -10.49 5.38 -9.97
CA PRO A 58 -11.17 4.36 -10.76
C PRO A 58 -10.16 3.32 -11.28
N GLU A 59 -10.63 2.17 -11.74
CA GLU A 59 -9.75 1.16 -12.37
C GLU A 59 -9.32 1.57 -13.79
N THR A 60 -10.15 2.38 -14.44
CA THR A 60 -9.90 2.97 -15.75
C THR A 60 -10.19 4.47 -15.70
N GLY A 61 -9.34 5.27 -16.32
CA GLY A 61 -9.51 6.73 -16.29
C GLY A 61 -8.66 7.42 -17.34
N ALA A 62 -9.19 8.53 -17.87
CA ALA A 62 -8.49 9.37 -18.83
C ALA A 62 -7.39 10.24 -18.17
N SER A 63 -7.46 10.45 -16.85
CA SER A 63 -6.46 11.24 -16.12
C SER A 63 -6.18 10.66 -14.74
N TRP A 64 -4.92 10.27 -14.56
CA TRP A 64 -4.37 9.76 -13.30
C TRP A 64 -3.63 10.84 -12.50
N LEU A 65 -3.23 11.95 -13.15
CA LEU A 65 -2.39 12.96 -12.52
C LEU A 65 -3.06 13.60 -11.31
N ARG A 66 -4.32 14.00 -11.45
CA ARG A 66 -5.09 14.59 -10.35
C ARG A 66 -5.17 13.67 -9.13
N HIS A 67 -5.33 12.37 -9.35
CA HIS A 67 -5.37 11.39 -8.27
C HIS A 67 -4.00 11.23 -7.63
N ALA A 68 -2.95 11.07 -8.44
CA ALA A 68 -1.57 10.93 -8.00
C ALA A 68 -1.09 12.15 -7.19
N SER A 69 -1.30 13.36 -7.71
CA SER A 69 -0.93 14.59 -7.00
C SER A 69 -1.61 14.68 -5.65
N ARG A 70 -2.93 14.48 -5.58
CA ARG A 70 -3.67 14.52 -4.30
C ARG A 70 -3.21 13.44 -3.31
N PHE A 71 -2.79 12.28 -3.79
CA PHE A 71 -2.28 11.21 -2.95
C PHE A 71 -0.90 11.53 -2.35
N ALA A 72 -0.04 12.20 -3.11
CA ALA A 72 1.30 12.56 -2.67
C ALA A 72 1.38 13.89 -1.88
N ASP A 73 0.39 14.78 -2.05
CA ASP A 73 0.40 16.16 -1.52
C ASP A 73 0.46 16.24 0.02
N ALA A 74 -0.13 15.26 0.72
CA ALA A 74 -0.21 15.28 2.17
C ALA A 74 1.08 14.85 2.90
N ASP A 75 2.11 14.42 2.17
CA ASP A 75 3.42 13.97 2.69
C ASP A 75 3.38 13.19 4.02
N PRO A 76 2.62 12.08 4.11
CA PRO A 76 2.52 11.27 5.33
C PRO A 76 3.81 10.50 5.60
N ASP A 77 4.06 10.07 6.84
CA ASP A 77 5.18 9.16 7.13
C ASP A 77 5.18 7.94 6.20
N LEU A 78 3.99 7.36 5.94
CA LEU A 78 3.79 6.27 4.99
C LEU A 78 2.52 6.41 4.14
N TRP A 79 2.58 5.85 2.94
CA TRP A 79 1.40 5.57 2.12
C TRP A 79 0.98 4.11 2.29
N VAL A 80 -0.33 3.85 2.29
CA VAL A 80 -0.89 2.49 2.23
C VAL A 80 -1.76 2.38 0.98
N MET A 81 -1.52 1.38 0.14
CA MET A 81 -2.28 1.17 -1.10
C MET A 81 -3.01 -0.17 -1.09
N THR A 82 -4.25 -0.15 -1.60
CA THR A 82 -5.05 -1.36 -1.80
C THR A 82 -5.89 -1.27 -3.06
N GLY A 83 -6.00 -2.33 -3.84
CA GLY A 83 -6.87 -2.31 -5.00
C GLY A 83 -6.50 -3.32 -6.07
N PRO A 84 -7.26 -3.36 -7.16
CA PRO A 84 -6.96 -4.22 -8.29
C PRO A 84 -5.66 -3.82 -8.99
N ALA A 85 -5.01 -4.82 -9.58
CA ALA A 85 -3.72 -4.71 -10.24
C ALA A 85 -3.66 -3.57 -11.27
N THR A 86 -4.64 -3.50 -12.18
CA THR A 86 -4.63 -2.53 -13.29
C THR A 86 -4.71 -1.10 -12.80
N GLY A 87 -5.67 -0.78 -11.93
CA GLY A 87 -5.84 0.58 -11.41
C GLY A 87 -4.65 1.00 -10.55
N TRP A 88 -4.13 0.08 -9.73
CA TRP A 88 -2.89 0.30 -8.98
C TRP A 88 -1.71 0.60 -9.90
N ALA A 89 -1.47 -0.21 -10.92
CA ALA A 89 -0.32 -0.04 -11.81
C ALA A 89 -0.34 1.31 -12.55
N GLN A 90 -1.51 1.77 -12.98
CA GLN A 90 -1.65 3.08 -13.61
C GLN A 90 -1.41 4.23 -12.63
N MET A 91 -1.98 4.13 -11.42
CA MET A 91 -1.76 5.09 -10.35
C MET A 91 -0.27 5.17 -9.97
N THR A 92 0.39 4.03 -9.76
CA THR A 92 1.80 3.95 -9.35
C THR A 92 2.75 4.49 -10.43
N ARG A 93 2.55 4.16 -11.71
CA ARG A 93 3.33 4.77 -12.80
C ARG A 93 3.20 6.29 -12.81
N ARG A 94 1.99 6.80 -12.55
CA ARG A 94 1.76 8.25 -12.49
C ARG A 94 2.41 8.89 -11.27
N LEU A 95 2.41 8.21 -10.12
CA LEU A 95 3.10 8.66 -8.91
C LEU A 95 4.60 8.77 -9.14
N LEU A 96 5.21 7.73 -9.72
CA LEU A 96 6.65 7.67 -10.01
C LEU A 96 7.16 8.85 -10.85
N TRP A 97 6.41 9.25 -11.86
CA TRP A 97 6.91 10.24 -12.84
C TRP A 97 6.44 11.67 -12.60
N SER A 98 5.55 11.90 -11.64
CA SER A 98 4.87 13.21 -11.54
C SER A 98 4.67 13.70 -10.10
N THR A 99 5.20 13.01 -9.09
CA THR A 99 4.99 13.35 -7.69
C THR A 99 6.23 13.05 -6.82
N PRO A 100 6.33 13.58 -5.59
CA PRO A 100 7.38 13.21 -4.65
C PRO A 100 7.17 11.83 -3.98
N TRP A 101 6.19 11.03 -4.43
CA TRP A 101 5.92 9.70 -3.90
C TRP A 101 7.17 8.80 -3.97
N ARG A 102 7.29 7.90 -3.00
CA ARG A 102 8.45 7.03 -2.80
C ARG A 102 8.00 5.59 -2.50
N PRO A 103 8.45 4.58 -3.28
CA PRO A 103 8.12 3.19 -3.01
C PRO A 103 8.53 2.74 -1.59
N GLU A 104 9.70 3.16 -1.10
CA GLU A 104 10.22 2.85 0.22
C GLU A 104 9.34 3.31 1.39
N ARG A 105 8.53 4.36 1.16
CA ARG A 105 7.54 4.88 2.11
C ARG A 105 6.14 4.32 1.85
N THR A 106 6.00 3.23 1.09
CA THR A 106 4.69 2.66 0.73
C THR A 106 4.53 1.22 1.21
N LEU A 107 3.35 0.95 1.77
CA LEU A 107 2.87 -0.38 2.13
C LEU A 107 1.72 -0.81 1.22
N ALA A 108 1.68 -2.08 0.84
CA ALA A 108 0.64 -2.62 -0.04
C ALA A 108 -0.05 -3.86 0.55
N THR A 109 -1.34 -4.01 0.24
CA THR A 109 -2.13 -5.19 0.58
C THR A 109 -1.82 -6.37 -0.34
N ALA A 110 -2.28 -7.55 0.05
CA ALA A 110 -2.16 -8.80 -0.69
C ALA A 110 -2.79 -8.73 -2.08
N GLY A 111 -3.79 -7.87 -2.27
CA GLY A 111 -4.39 -7.60 -3.58
C GLY A 111 -3.42 -6.99 -4.60
N ILE A 112 -2.32 -6.40 -4.13
CA ILE A 112 -1.24 -5.81 -4.95
C ILE A 112 0.04 -6.66 -4.90
N GLY A 113 0.32 -7.31 -3.76
CA GLY A 113 1.57 -8.07 -3.52
C GLY A 113 1.75 -9.34 -4.36
N ASP A 114 0.94 -9.56 -5.38
CA ASP A 114 1.13 -10.61 -6.38
C ASP A 114 2.28 -10.23 -7.35
N PRO A 115 3.25 -11.13 -7.62
CA PRO A 115 4.37 -10.82 -8.52
C PRO A 115 3.95 -10.34 -9.92
N GLY A 116 2.87 -10.88 -10.48
CA GLY A 116 2.34 -10.46 -11.78
C GLY A 116 1.78 -9.04 -11.74
N THR A 117 1.19 -8.64 -10.61
CA THR A 117 0.74 -7.27 -10.38
C THR A 117 1.92 -6.30 -10.30
N LEU A 118 2.94 -6.60 -9.49
CA LEU A 118 4.13 -5.76 -9.36
C LEU A 118 4.88 -5.62 -10.70
N ALA A 119 4.96 -6.69 -11.48
CA ALA A 119 5.58 -6.71 -12.80
C ALA A 119 4.92 -5.73 -13.80
N LEU A 120 3.65 -5.35 -13.61
CA LEU A 120 3.02 -4.31 -14.43
C LEU A 120 3.78 -2.99 -14.31
N VAL A 121 4.24 -2.60 -13.12
CA VAL A 121 5.02 -1.36 -12.93
C VAL A 121 6.52 -1.59 -13.19
N GLY A 122 6.98 -2.83 -13.01
CA GLY A 122 8.38 -3.23 -13.10
C GLY A 122 9.06 -3.12 -11.74
N LEU A 123 9.63 -4.22 -11.25
CA LEU A 123 10.20 -4.30 -9.90
C LEU A 123 11.33 -3.29 -9.65
N SER A 124 12.10 -2.94 -10.69
CA SER A 124 13.16 -1.93 -10.58
C SER A 124 12.65 -0.53 -10.25
N ASN A 125 11.38 -0.22 -10.51
CA ASN A 125 10.75 1.03 -10.11
C ASN A 125 10.15 0.98 -8.69
N LEU A 126 10.23 -0.16 -8.01
CA LEU A 126 9.50 -0.43 -6.77
C LEU A 126 10.42 -0.75 -5.58
N ASN A 127 11.75 -0.60 -5.72
CA ASN A 127 12.68 -0.86 -4.62
C ASN A 127 12.27 -0.12 -3.34
N GLY A 128 12.19 -0.86 -2.24
CA GLY A 128 11.71 -0.38 -0.94
C GLY A 128 10.20 -0.58 -0.70
N LEU A 129 9.40 -0.81 -1.74
CA LEU A 129 7.98 -1.12 -1.59
C LEU A 129 7.83 -2.38 -0.75
N ALA A 130 7.05 -2.29 0.31
CA ALA A 130 6.74 -3.44 1.14
C ALA A 130 5.24 -3.69 1.18
N GLY A 131 4.88 -4.86 1.70
CA GLY A 131 3.49 -5.17 1.91
C GLY A 131 3.31 -6.46 2.66
N VAL A 132 2.06 -6.94 2.64
CA VAL A 132 1.63 -8.06 3.46
C VAL A 132 0.76 -9.00 2.62
N THR A 133 0.90 -10.30 2.81
CA THR A 133 0.02 -11.33 2.22
C THR A 133 -1.28 -11.47 3.01
N ALA A 134 -2.27 -12.18 2.47
CA ALA A 134 -3.54 -12.42 3.17
C ALA A 134 -3.38 -13.20 4.49
N GLN A 135 -2.24 -13.88 4.68
CA GLN A 135 -1.88 -14.63 5.88
C GLN A 135 -1.08 -13.79 6.89
N GLY A 136 -0.75 -12.53 6.56
CA GLY A 136 0.05 -11.66 7.42
C GLY A 136 1.57 -11.78 7.22
N THR A 137 2.04 -12.54 6.22
CA THR A 137 3.48 -12.61 5.89
C THR A 137 3.88 -11.31 5.22
N THR A 138 4.97 -10.70 5.68
CA THR A 138 5.48 -9.46 5.08
C THR A 138 6.37 -9.76 3.88
N TRP A 139 6.43 -8.84 2.94
CA TRP A 139 7.35 -8.89 1.80
C TRP A 139 7.94 -7.51 1.53
N LEU A 140 9.08 -7.49 0.82
CA LEU A 140 9.79 -6.29 0.41
C LEU A 140 10.28 -6.48 -1.03
N VAL A 141 10.21 -5.43 -1.84
CA VAL A 141 10.96 -5.34 -3.09
C VAL A 141 12.34 -4.77 -2.79
N GLU A 142 13.38 -5.55 -3.06
CA GLU A 142 14.79 -5.19 -2.82
C GLU A 142 15.66 -5.80 -3.92
N ASP A 143 16.61 -5.03 -4.42
CA ASP A 143 17.48 -5.39 -5.56
C ASP A 143 16.68 -5.92 -6.76
N ASP A 144 15.57 -5.25 -7.08
CA ASP A 144 14.65 -5.60 -8.17
C ASP A 144 13.97 -6.97 -8.01
N THR A 145 13.99 -7.54 -6.80
CA THR A 145 13.39 -8.84 -6.47
C THR A 145 12.35 -8.73 -5.36
N LEU A 146 11.33 -9.60 -5.40
CA LEU A 146 10.35 -9.73 -4.33
C LEU A 146 10.86 -10.74 -3.29
N GLN A 147 11.07 -10.28 -2.06
CA GLN A 147 11.53 -11.11 -0.95
C GLN A 147 10.44 -11.26 0.10
N TYR A 148 10.09 -12.49 0.45
CA TYR A 148 9.19 -12.78 1.57
C TYR A 148 9.97 -12.85 2.87
N ARG A 149 9.55 -12.07 3.86
CA ARG A 149 10.13 -12.07 5.19
C ARG A 149 9.22 -12.90 6.10
N THR A 150 9.69 -14.08 6.47
CA THR A 150 9.05 -14.89 7.51
C THR A 150 9.14 -14.11 8.81
N ARG A 151 8.02 -13.96 9.52
CA ARG A 151 8.03 -13.47 10.89
C ARG A 151 8.76 -14.52 11.73
N THR A 152 10.05 -14.34 11.99
CA THR A 152 10.68 -15.04 13.12
C THR A 152 9.94 -14.54 14.34
N GLN A 153 9.12 -15.40 14.96
CA GLN A 153 8.62 -15.14 16.31
C GLN A 153 9.84 -15.12 17.24
N GLU A 154 10.43 -13.94 17.46
CA GLU A 154 11.22 -13.74 18.66
C GLU A 154 10.22 -13.63 19.82
N GLY A 155 10.26 -14.65 20.67
CA GLY A 155 9.36 -14.81 21.79
C GLY A 155 9.53 -13.75 22.86
N ARG A 156 8.43 -13.52 23.59
CA ARG A 156 8.47 -13.34 25.04
C ARG A 156 7.12 -13.69 25.65
#